data_AF-A0A4Q3R962-F1
#
_entry.id   AF-A0A4Q3R962-F1
#
_cell.length_a   1.000
_cell.length_b   1.000
_cell.length_c   1.000
_cell.angle_alpha   90.00
_cell.angle_beta   90.00
_cell.angle_gamma   90.00
#
_symmetry.space_group_name_H-M   'P 1'
#
loop_
_entity.id
_entity.type
_entity.pdbx_description
1 polymer ?
#
loop_
_entity_poly.entity_id
_entity_poly.type
_entity_poly.pdbx_seq_one_letter_code
_entity_poly.pdbx_strand_id
1 'polypeptide(L)'
;MERNITLSIIDDSWKEHLRAMDDLKQSVQTAYLEQKDPLVIYKMEAYNLFRRMSSDLNREIVSFLSHSQLPIQEEQAPVREARPQKTDMSKLQANKEEIDAIGDDYAANEKDYYDPSSPAGNVEGGNVAVRQEPIKVGPKIGRNDPCPCGSGKKFKNCHGKDA
;
A
#
# COMPACT_ATOMS: atom_id res chain seq x y z
N MET A 1 20.68 17.41 -15.35
CA MET A 1 19.42 16.71 -14.98
C MET A 1 18.29 17.14 -15.92
N GLU A 2 18.02 18.44 -16.03
CA GLU A 2 16.99 19.03 -16.90
C GLU A 2 17.03 18.51 -18.34
N ARG A 3 18.20 18.58 -19.01
CA ARG A 3 18.38 18.06 -20.39
C ARG A 3 17.97 16.59 -20.54
N ASN A 4 18.29 15.73 -19.56
CA ASN A 4 17.98 14.31 -19.64
C ASN A 4 16.48 14.05 -19.49
N ILE A 5 15.81 14.83 -18.63
CA ILE A 5 14.37 14.71 -18.43
C ILE A 5 13.61 15.22 -19.65
N THR A 6 14.04 16.37 -20.21
CA THR A 6 13.48 16.88 -21.47
C THR A 6 13.62 15.88 -22.60
N LEU A 7 14.79 15.24 -22.75
CA LEU A 7 14.99 14.20 -23.77
C LEU A 7 14.11 12.97 -23.53
N SER A 8 13.89 12.56 -22.27
CA SER A 8 12.99 11.45 -21.93
C SER A 8 11.54 11.77 -22.32
N ILE A 9 11.06 12.99 -22.02
CA ILE A 9 9.71 13.44 -22.38
C ILE A 9 9.52 13.42 -23.90
N ILE A 10 10.52 13.92 -24.65
CA ILE A 10 10.48 13.91 -26.12
C ILE A 10 10.40 12.49 -26.65
N ASP A 11 11.24 11.58 -26.13
CA ASP A 11 11.29 10.20 -26.58
C ASP A 11 9.96 9.46 -26.30
N ASP A 12 9.38 9.66 -25.11
CA ASP A 12 8.10 9.05 -24.75
C ASP A 12 6.93 9.60 -25.57
N SER A 13 6.86 10.92 -25.77
CA SER A 13 5.87 11.56 -26.64
C SER A 13 5.97 11.08 -28.09
N TRP A 14 7.20 10.91 -28.59
CA TRP A 14 7.46 10.42 -29.93
C TRP A 14 7.07 8.93 -30.10
N LYS A 15 7.42 8.08 -29.12
CA LYS A 15 7.01 6.67 -29.10
C LYS A 15 5.49 6.53 -29.17
N GLU A 16 4.77 7.34 -28.40
CA GLU A 16 3.31 7.31 -28.40
C GLU A 16 2.73 7.81 -29.73
N HIS A 17 3.31 8.85 -30.32
CA HIS A 17 2.92 9.31 -31.66
C HIS A 17 3.12 8.24 -32.74
N LEU A 18 4.23 7.49 -32.70
CA LEU A 18 4.46 6.39 -33.65
C LEU A 18 3.39 5.30 -33.53
N ARG A 19 2.98 4.94 -32.30
CA ARG A 19 1.86 4.00 -32.09
C ARG A 19 0.55 4.54 -32.67
N ALA A 20 0.22 5.79 -32.37
CA ALA A 20 -0.98 6.44 -32.91
C ALA A 20 -0.97 6.53 -34.44
N MET A 21 0.21 6.68 -35.06
CA MET A 21 0.39 6.68 -36.51
C MET A 21 0.15 5.30 -37.13
N ASP A 22 0.61 4.23 -36.47
CA ASP A 22 0.34 2.86 -36.90
C ASP A 22 -1.16 2.52 -36.81
N ASP A 23 -1.83 2.93 -35.73
CA ASP A 23 -3.28 2.80 -35.57
C ASP A 23 -4.05 3.61 -36.63
N LEU A 24 -3.60 4.84 -36.89
CA LEU A 24 -4.17 5.68 -37.95
C LEU A 24 -4.03 4.99 -39.31
N LYS A 25 -2.87 4.42 -39.61
CA LYS A 25 -2.63 3.71 -40.87
C LYS A 25 -3.59 2.54 -41.08
N GLN A 26 -3.93 1.81 -40.01
CA GLN A 26 -4.91 0.74 -40.05
C GLN A 26 -6.35 1.27 -40.22
N SER A 27 -6.73 2.29 -39.45
CA SER A 27 -8.08 2.87 -39.52
C SER A 27 -8.39 3.51 -40.88
N VAL A 28 -7.42 4.19 -41.50
CA VAL A 28 -7.61 4.84 -42.80
C VAL A 28 -7.85 3.85 -43.95
N GLN A 29 -7.45 2.58 -43.81
CA GLN A 29 -7.81 1.55 -44.80
C GLN A 29 -9.33 1.38 -44.93
N THR A 30 -10.08 1.62 -43.84
CA THR A 30 -11.56 1.57 -43.88
C THR A 30 -12.17 2.76 -44.63
N ALA A 31 -11.44 3.89 -44.74
CA ALA A 31 -11.90 5.07 -45.48
C ALA A 31 -11.98 4.81 -47.01
N TYR A 32 -11.35 3.74 -47.52
CA TYR A 32 -11.57 3.27 -48.88
C TYR A 32 -13.05 2.98 -49.15
N LEU A 33 -13.81 2.52 -48.15
CA LEU A 33 -15.25 2.26 -48.26
C LEU A 33 -16.06 3.54 -48.50
N GLU A 34 -15.54 4.70 -48.09
CA GLU A 34 -16.20 6.01 -48.27
C GLU A 34 -15.81 6.72 -49.58
N GLN A 35 -15.08 6.04 -50.48
CA GLN A 35 -14.66 6.58 -51.77
C GLN A 35 -13.77 7.85 -51.68
N LYS A 36 -13.16 8.08 -50.51
CA LYS A 36 -12.14 9.12 -50.29
C LYS A 36 -10.76 8.53 -50.55
N ASP A 37 -9.80 9.38 -50.93
CA ASP A 37 -8.42 8.96 -51.07
C ASP A 37 -7.80 8.70 -49.68
N PRO A 38 -7.49 7.44 -49.32
CA PRO A 38 -6.92 7.10 -48.01
C PRO A 38 -5.58 7.81 -47.78
N LEU A 39 -4.79 8.06 -48.84
CA LEU A 39 -3.51 8.74 -48.70
C LEU A 39 -3.68 10.20 -48.25
N VAL A 40 -4.72 10.87 -48.73
CA VAL A 40 -5.02 12.26 -48.36
C VAL A 40 -5.50 12.34 -46.91
N ILE A 41 -6.39 11.43 -46.51
CA ILE A 41 -6.89 11.38 -45.13
C ILE A 41 -5.76 11.08 -44.15
N TYR A 42 -4.91 10.09 -44.47
CA TYR A 42 -3.75 9.77 -43.64
C TYR A 42 -2.84 10.99 -43.45
N LYS A 43 -2.50 11.71 -44.53
CA LYS A 43 -1.61 12.88 -44.45
C LYS A 43 -2.21 14.01 -43.59
N MET A 44 -3.50 14.29 -43.77
CA MET A 44 -4.18 15.34 -43.00
C MET A 44 -4.23 14.98 -41.52
N GLU A 45 -4.65 13.76 -41.19
CA GLU A 45 -4.85 13.36 -39.80
C GLU A 45 -3.52 13.08 -39.07
N ALA A 46 -2.53 12.54 -39.77
CA ALA A 46 -1.15 12.41 -39.27
C ALA A 46 -0.56 13.77 -38.88
N TYR A 47 -0.77 14.78 -39.74
CA TYR A 47 -0.30 16.14 -39.45
C TYR A 47 -1.03 16.76 -38.25
N ASN A 48 -2.34 16.53 -38.13
CA ASN A 48 -3.11 16.98 -36.96
C ASN A 48 -2.61 16.31 -35.66
N LEU A 49 -2.34 15.00 -35.69
CA LEU A 49 -1.75 14.28 -34.56
C LEU A 49 -0.38 14.85 -34.17
N PHE A 50 0.49 15.08 -35.15
CA PHE A 50 1.81 15.68 -34.92
C PHE A 50 1.71 17.08 -34.30
N ARG A 51 0.80 17.93 -34.80
CA ARG A 51 0.58 19.28 -34.24
C ARG A 51 0.11 19.24 -32.79
N ARG A 52 -0.82 18.32 -32.47
CA ARG A 52 -1.30 18.12 -31.09
C ARG A 52 -0.15 17.66 -30.20
N MET A 53 0.55 16.60 -30.58
CA MET A 53 1.72 16.08 -29.87
C MET A 53 2.77 17.18 -29.60
N SER A 54 3.14 17.97 -30.61
CA SER A 54 4.12 19.03 -30.45
C SER A 54 3.66 20.13 -29.48
N SER A 55 2.38 20.49 -29.50
CA SER A 55 1.81 21.44 -28.55
C SER A 55 1.82 20.91 -27.12
N ASP A 56 1.45 19.64 -26.94
CA ASP A 56 1.40 18.99 -25.63
C ASP A 56 2.81 18.83 -25.05
N LEU A 57 3.77 18.39 -25.88
CA LEU A 57 5.18 18.28 -25.53
C LEU A 57 5.74 19.63 -25.05
N ASN A 58 5.48 20.72 -25.80
CA ASN A 58 5.93 22.05 -25.39
C ASN A 58 5.33 22.48 -24.04
N ARG A 59 4.05 22.21 -23.82
CA ARG A 59 3.37 22.51 -22.55
C ARG A 59 3.97 21.68 -21.41
N GLU A 60 4.26 20.42 -21.64
CA GLU A 60 4.83 19.51 -20.64
C GLU A 60 6.25 19.90 -20.26
N ILE A 61 7.12 20.22 -21.24
CA ILE A 61 8.48 20.72 -20.97
C ILE A 61 8.42 22.00 -20.14
N VAL A 62 7.61 22.98 -20.54
CA VAL A 62 7.53 24.27 -19.82
C VAL A 62 6.95 24.07 -18.42
N SER A 63 5.92 23.24 -18.27
CA SER A 63 5.36 22.89 -16.97
C SER A 63 6.40 22.21 -16.08
N PHE A 64 7.16 21.27 -16.64
CA PHE A 64 8.22 20.57 -15.93
C PHE A 64 9.31 21.54 -15.45
N LEU A 65 9.85 22.38 -16.34
CA LEU A 65 10.90 23.34 -16.00
C LEU A 65 10.43 24.41 -15.00
N SER A 66 9.14 24.77 -15.01
CA SER A 66 8.59 25.77 -14.09
C SER A 66 8.23 25.21 -12.70
N HIS A 67 7.88 23.94 -12.61
CA HIS A 67 7.49 23.30 -11.34
C HIS A 67 8.58 22.41 -10.74
N SER A 68 9.67 22.14 -11.46
CA SER A 68 10.79 21.36 -10.94
C SER A 68 11.52 22.14 -9.85
N GLN A 69 11.14 21.88 -8.60
CA GLN A 69 11.97 22.24 -7.45
C GLN A 69 13.08 21.21 -7.35
N LEU A 70 14.33 21.66 -7.52
CA LEU A 70 15.46 20.89 -7.01
C LEU A 70 15.25 20.80 -5.50
N PRO A 71 15.24 19.59 -4.89
CA PRO A 71 15.53 19.52 -3.48
C PRO A 71 16.94 20.07 -3.35
N ILE A 72 17.04 21.35 -2.95
CA ILE A 72 18.23 21.86 -2.30
C ILE A 72 18.41 20.87 -1.18
N GLN A 73 19.47 20.09 -1.32
CA GLN A 73 19.90 19.15 -0.32
C GLN A 73 20.12 19.99 0.93
N GLU A 74 19.06 20.17 1.75
CA GLU A 74 19.21 20.50 3.15
C GLU A 74 20.26 19.52 3.62
N GLU A 75 21.41 20.09 3.98
CA GLU A 75 22.58 19.40 4.46
C GLU A 75 22.11 18.18 5.20
N GLN A 76 22.46 17.01 4.67
CA GLN A 76 22.20 15.72 5.28
C GLN A 76 22.37 15.90 6.77
N ALA A 77 21.26 15.99 7.52
CA ALA A 77 21.33 15.92 8.96
C ALA A 77 22.11 14.62 9.18
N PRO A 78 23.32 14.68 9.78
CA PRO A 78 24.19 13.52 9.81
C PRO A 78 23.35 12.42 10.43
N VAL A 79 23.13 11.35 9.66
CA VAL A 79 22.36 10.19 10.10
C VAL A 79 23.04 9.73 11.37
N ARG A 80 22.49 10.18 12.50
CA ARG A 80 23.09 10.00 13.81
C ARG A 80 22.77 8.55 14.13
N GLU A 81 23.78 7.69 14.06
CA GLU A 81 23.64 6.29 14.45
C GLU A 81 22.81 6.23 15.74
N ALA A 82 21.68 5.53 15.66
CA ALA A 82 20.82 5.35 16.81
C ALA A 82 21.68 4.72 17.91
N ARG A 83 21.92 5.46 19.00
CA ARG A 83 22.61 4.91 20.18
C ARG A 83 21.91 3.61 20.52
N PRO A 84 22.61 2.47 20.61
CA PRO A 84 21.98 1.22 21.01
C PRO A 84 21.33 1.47 22.37
N GLN A 85 20.00 1.33 22.40
CA GLN A 85 19.25 1.34 23.65
C GLN A 85 19.78 0.16 24.45
N LYS A 86 20.60 0.42 25.47
CA LYS A 86 20.98 -0.61 26.44
C LYS A 86 19.71 -0.99 27.18
N THR A 87 19.04 -2.03 26.71
CA THR A 87 18.02 -2.73 27.49
C THR A 87 18.68 -3.22 28.76
N ASP A 88 18.26 -2.68 29.90
CA ASP A 88 18.71 -3.14 31.21
C ASP A 88 18.12 -4.53 31.46
N MET A 89 18.93 -5.56 31.23
CA MET A 89 18.56 -6.97 31.36
C MET A 89 18.53 -7.42 32.83
N SER A 90 18.71 -6.52 33.81
CA SER A 90 18.80 -6.84 35.25
C SER A 90 17.57 -7.58 35.81
N LYS A 91 16.41 -7.50 35.15
CA LYS A 91 15.15 -8.09 35.64
C LYS A 91 14.66 -9.29 34.84
N LEU A 92 15.46 -9.79 33.89
CA LEU A 92 15.12 -11.01 33.16
C LEU A 92 15.50 -12.24 33.99
N GLN A 93 14.48 -12.89 34.53
CA GLN A 93 14.61 -14.22 35.12
C GLN A 93 14.18 -15.25 34.06
N ALA A 94 15.08 -16.19 33.76
CA ALA A 94 14.78 -17.29 32.85
C ALA A 94 14.17 -18.44 33.64
N ASN A 95 12.87 -18.71 33.47
CA ASN A 95 12.19 -19.88 34.04
C ASN A 95 12.47 -21.17 33.25
N LYS A 96 13.69 -21.33 32.72
CA LYS A 96 14.04 -22.51 31.92
C LYS A 96 14.03 -23.79 32.77
N GLU A 97 14.52 -23.70 33.99
CA GLU A 97 14.58 -24.83 34.92
C GLU A 97 13.19 -25.23 35.44
N GLU A 98 12.26 -24.28 35.55
CA GLU A 98 10.87 -24.54 35.94
C GLU A 98 10.10 -25.23 34.80
N ILE A 99 10.36 -24.86 33.54
CA ILE A 99 9.77 -25.49 32.36
C ILE A 99 10.32 -26.91 32.13
N ASP A 100 11.63 -27.13 32.31
CA ASP A 100 12.24 -28.47 32.19
C ASP A 100 11.76 -29.42 33.32
N ALA A 101 11.39 -28.89 34.49
CA ALA A 101 10.85 -29.68 35.60
C ALA A 101 9.37 -30.06 35.45
N ILE A 102 8.60 -29.31 34.65
CA ILE A 102 7.17 -29.58 34.37
C ILE A 102 6.99 -30.75 33.38
N GLY A 103 8.08 -31.19 32.72
CA GLY A 103 8.09 -32.36 31.84
C GLY A 103 7.44 -32.11 30.48
N ASP A 104 7.60 -33.08 29.57
CA ASP A 104 7.26 -33.03 28.13
C ASP A 104 5.78 -32.74 27.77
N ASP A 105 4.93 -32.38 28.73
CA ASP A 105 3.49 -32.11 28.52
C ASP A 105 3.21 -30.65 28.10
N TYR A 106 4.23 -29.77 28.13
CA TYR A 106 4.14 -28.38 27.65
C TYR A 106 4.92 -28.10 26.37
N ALA A 107 5.69 -29.08 25.88
CA ALA A 107 6.23 -29.03 24.53
C ALA A 107 5.10 -29.40 23.57
N ALA A 108 4.79 -28.52 22.62
CA ALA A 108 3.81 -28.76 21.55
C ALA A 108 4.02 -30.17 20.97
N ASN A 109 3.18 -31.10 21.41
CA ASN A 109 3.29 -32.49 21.07
C ASN A 109 2.82 -32.60 19.61
N GLU A 110 3.54 -33.37 18.80
CA GLU A 110 3.22 -33.65 17.38
C GLU A 110 1.85 -34.33 17.17
N LYS A 111 1.07 -34.50 18.26
CA LYS A 111 -0.27 -35.11 18.32
C LYS A 111 -1.43 -34.12 18.40
N ASP A 112 -1.19 -32.81 18.34
CA ASP A 112 -2.25 -31.78 18.31
C ASP A 112 -2.99 -31.67 16.96
N TYR A 113 -3.09 -32.76 16.19
CA TYR A 113 -3.91 -32.81 14.98
C TYR A 113 -5.37 -33.07 15.34
N TYR A 114 -6.19 -32.02 15.26
CA TYR A 114 -7.64 -32.09 15.47
C TYR A 114 -8.35 -32.56 14.19
N ASP A 115 -8.85 -33.81 14.17
CA ASP A 115 -9.71 -34.34 13.11
C ASP A 115 -11.20 -34.10 13.45
N PRO A 116 -11.95 -33.29 12.68
CA PRO A 116 -13.35 -32.99 12.95
C PRO A 116 -14.33 -34.14 12.68
N SER A 117 -13.86 -35.29 12.17
CA SER A 117 -14.68 -36.36 11.61
C SER A 117 -15.00 -37.52 12.57
N SER A 118 -14.38 -37.56 13.76
CA SER A 118 -14.50 -38.71 14.67
C SER A 118 -15.73 -38.62 15.58
N PRO A 119 -16.60 -39.65 15.65
CA PRO A 119 -17.76 -39.64 16.54
C PRO A 119 -17.31 -39.82 17.99
N ALA A 120 -17.74 -38.90 18.85
CA ALA A 120 -17.45 -38.93 20.27
C ALA A 120 -18.08 -40.18 20.94
N GLY A 121 -17.24 -41.12 21.35
CA GLY A 121 -17.70 -42.28 22.11
C GLY A 121 -16.62 -43.31 22.37
N ASN A 122 -16.02 -43.20 23.56
CA ASN A 122 -15.16 -44.17 24.25
C ASN A 122 -13.72 -44.36 23.76
N VAL A 123 -12.81 -43.63 24.42
CA VAL A 123 -11.48 -44.16 24.75
C VAL A 123 -11.21 -43.79 26.22
N GLU A 124 -10.98 -44.81 27.04
CA GLU A 124 -10.58 -44.68 28.44
C GLU A 124 -9.19 -44.05 28.51
N GLY A 125 -9.06 -42.95 29.24
CA GLY A 125 -7.82 -42.19 29.36
C GLY A 125 -8.13 -40.72 29.42
N GLY A 126 -8.41 -40.23 30.63
CA GLY A 126 -8.94 -38.90 30.86
C GLY A 126 -8.09 -37.80 30.24
N ASN A 127 -8.67 -37.08 29.28
CA ASN A 127 -8.31 -35.69 29.04
C ASN A 127 -9.49 -34.96 28.41
N VAL A 128 -10.07 -34.05 29.21
CA VAL A 128 -11.14 -33.16 28.78
C VAL A 128 -10.48 -32.03 28.00
N ALA A 129 -10.77 -31.94 26.70
CA ALA A 129 -10.31 -30.83 25.86
C ALA A 129 -10.82 -29.49 26.42
N VAL A 130 -9.90 -28.67 26.94
CA VAL A 130 -10.21 -27.35 27.51
C VAL A 130 -10.53 -26.38 26.37
N ARG A 131 -11.78 -25.93 26.30
CA ARG A 131 -12.21 -24.88 25.38
C ARG A 131 -11.70 -23.52 25.88
N GLN A 132 -10.93 -22.80 25.07
CA GLN A 132 -10.47 -21.45 25.42
C GLN A 132 -11.62 -20.44 25.33
N GLU A 133 -11.82 -19.65 26.39
CA GLU A 133 -12.89 -18.65 26.47
C GLU A 133 -12.51 -17.34 25.75
N PRO A 134 -13.46 -16.68 25.06
CA PRO A 134 -13.19 -15.43 24.34
C PRO A 134 -12.96 -14.23 25.27
N ILE A 135 -12.00 -13.39 24.88
CA ILE A 135 -11.62 -12.14 25.58
C ILE A 135 -12.80 -11.16 25.63
N LYS A 136 -13.24 -10.80 26.84
CA LYS A 136 -14.33 -9.83 27.06
C LYS A 136 -13.78 -8.41 27.03
N VAL A 137 -14.03 -7.68 25.95
CA VAL A 137 -13.80 -6.23 25.89
C VAL A 137 -14.79 -5.50 26.80
N GLY A 138 -14.30 -4.58 27.62
CA GLY A 138 -15.12 -3.76 28.53
C GLY A 138 -16.14 -2.86 27.81
N PRO A 139 -17.08 -2.24 28.55
CA PRO A 139 -18.16 -1.45 27.98
C PRO A 139 -17.62 -0.26 27.17
N LYS A 140 -18.01 -0.17 25.91
CA LYS A 140 -17.68 0.96 25.03
C LYS A 140 -18.41 2.21 25.54
N ILE A 141 -17.64 3.25 25.85
CA ILE A 141 -18.21 4.52 26.34
C ILE A 141 -19.04 5.19 25.24
N GLY A 142 -20.30 5.52 25.57
CA GLY A 142 -21.24 6.11 24.63
C GLY A 142 -20.95 7.58 24.36
N ARG A 143 -21.31 8.06 23.17
CA ARG A 143 -21.10 9.46 22.72
C ARG A 143 -21.70 10.51 23.70
N ASN A 144 -22.73 10.16 24.46
CA ASN A 144 -23.40 11.05 25.42
C ASN A 144 -23.05 10.78 26.89
N ASP A 145 -22.22 9.77 27.20
CA ASP A 145 -21.86 9.40 28.57
C ASP A 145 -20.90 10.41 29.21
N PRO A 146 -20.82 10.49 30.55
CA PRO A 146 -19.85 11.35 31.22
C PRO A 146 -18.43 10.98 30.78
N CYS A 147 -17.66 11.98 30.39
CA CYS A 147 -16.31 11.78 29.88
C CYS A 147 -15.38 11.27 31.01
N PRO A 148 -14.56 10.23 30.77
CA PRO A 148 -13.76 9.58 31.81
C PRO A 148 -12.61 10.46 32.33
N CYS A 149 -12.37 11.62 31.72
CA CYS A 149 -11.42 12.62 32.22
C CYS A 149 -11.95 13.45 33.41
N GLY A 150 -13.17 13.17 33.90
CA GLY A 150 -13.74 13.85 35.07
C GLY A 150 -14.21 15.29 34.81
N SER A 151 -14.26 15.73 33.54
CA SER A 151 -14.62 17.11 33.17
C SER A 151 -16.09 17.48 33.37
N GLY A 152 -16.94 16.55 33.80
CA GLY A 152 -18.39 16.73 33.94
C GLY A 152 -19.15 16.91 32.62
N LYS A 153 -18.45 16.90 31.47
CA LYS A 153 -19.02 17.06 30.13
C LYS A 153 -19.33 15.69 29.51
N LYS A 154 -20.33 15.64 28.62
CA LYS A 154 -20.60 14.46 27.78
C LYS A 154 -19.40 14.14 26.88
N PHE A 155 -19.12 12.87 26.62
CA PHE A 155 -17.95 12.40 25.87
C PHE A 155 -17.76 13.13 24.53
N LYS A 156 -18.85 13.32 23.76
CA LYS A 156 -18.84 14.08 22.49
C LYS A 156 -18.42 15.54 22.57
N ASN A 157 -18.55 16.16 23.74
CA ASN A 157 -18.19 17.56 23.95
C ASN A 157 -16.80 17.69 24.60
N CYS A 158 -16.07 16.57 24.76
CA CYS A 158 -14.74 16.50 25.34
C CYS A 158 -13.84 15.61 24.46
N HIS A 159 -13.43 14.43 24.92
CA HIS A 159 -12.50 13.55 24.19
C HIS A 159 -13.08 12.92 22.92
N GLY A 160 -14.40 12.97 22.73
CA GLY A 160 -15.09 12.52 21.51
C GLY A 160 -15.52 13.67 20.59
N LYS A 161 -14.91 14.86 20.71
CA LYS A 161 -15.25 16.02 19.89
C LYS A 161 -14.65 15.96 18.48
N ASP A 162 -13.47 15.36 18.37
CA ASP A 162 -12.70 15.21 17.12
C ASP A 162 -12.51 13.73 16.71
N ALA A 163 -13.26 12.81 17.34
CA ALA A 163 -13.28 11.38 17.06
C ALA A 163 -14.46 10.97 16.18
#